data_AF-A0A3C1N8Y8-F1
#
_entry.id   AF-A0A3C1N8Y8-F1
#
_cell.length_a   1.000
_cell.length_b   1.000
_cell.length_c   1.000
_cell.angle_alpha   90.00
_cell.angle_beta   90.00
_cell.angle_gamma   90.00
#
_symmetry.space_group_name_H-M   'P 1'
#
loop_
_entity.id
_entity.type
_entity.pdbx_description
1 polymer ?
#
loop_
_entity_poly.entity_id
_entity_poly.type
_entity_poly.pdbx_seq_one_letter_code
_entity_poly.pdbx_strand_id
1 'polypeptide(L)' 'MSVAEMGVSLFAVNEGYLDDVEVKKVVDFEQALLSHMISQQSDLIEALNRDQEYDDDIAEKLHAALKDFKANGSW' A
#
# COMPACT_ATOMS: atom_id res chain seq x y z
N MET A 1 0.39 -6.46 -10.77
CA MET A 1 -0.72 -6.77 -9.85
C MET A 1 -0.72 -8.24 -9.46
N SER A 2 0.16 -8.56 -8.53
CA SER A 2 0.13 -9.74 -7.70
C SER A 2 -0.90 -9.57 -6.58
N VAL A 3 -1.16 -10.65 -5.82
CA VAL A 3 -2.13 -10.65 -4.72
C VAL A 3 -1.76 -9.62 -3.65
N ALA A 4 -0.46 -9.45 -3.38
CA ALA A 4 0.03 -8.42 -2.47
C ALA A 4 -0.34 -6.99 -2.92
N GLU A 5 -0.17 -6.66 -4.20
CA GLU A 5 -0.49 -5.34 -4.75
C GLU A 5 -1.99 -5.03 -4.62
N MET A 6 -2.85 -6.03 -4.93
CA MET A 6 -4.29 -5.88 -4.73
C MET A 6 -4.66 -5.73 -3.25
N GLY A 7 -4.00 -6.49 -2.37
CA GLY A 7 -4.20 -6.40 -0.91
C GLY A 7 -3.84 -5.02 -0.36
N VAL A 8 -2.74 -4.43 -0.83
CA VAL A 8 -2.33 -3.08 -0.44
C VAL A 8 -3.35 -2.04 -0.89
N SER A 9 -3.86 -2.11 -2.12
CA SER A 9 -4.88 -1.16 -2.62
C SER A 9 -6.17 -1.28 -1.81
N LEU A 10 -6.67 -2.51 -1.60
CA LEU A 10 -7.85 -2.78 -0.77
C LEU A 10 -7.67 -2.30 0.67
N PHE A 11 -6.48 -2.50 1.25
CA PHE A 11 -6.17 -2.04 2.61
C PHE A 11 -6.16 -0.51 2.70
N ALA A 12 -5.56 0.17 1.72
CA ALA A 12 -5.54 1.62 1.67
C ALA A 12 -6.97 2.21 1.58
N VAL A 13 -7.85 1.55 0.82
CA VAL A 13 -9.27 1.91 0.72
C VAL A 13 -10.00 1.65 2.05
N ASN A 14 -9.79 0.49 2.66
CA ASN A 14 -10.47 0.08 3.88
C ASN A 14 -10.11 0.97 5.08
N GLU A 15 -8.83 1.35 5.20
CA GLU A 15 -8.34 2.23 6.26
C GLU A 15 -8.61 3.73 5.98
N GLY A 16 -9.27 4.06 4.86
CA GLY A 16 -9.64 5.44 4.53
C GLY A 16 -8.48 6.33 4.11
N TYR A 17 -7.34 5.77 3.69
CA TYR A 17 -6.22 6.58 3.18
C TYR A 17 -6.57 7.35 1.91
N LEU A 18 -7.54 6.83 1.14
CA LEU A 18 -8.06 7.44 -0.08
C LEU A 18 -9.19 8.45 0.17
N ASP A 19 -9.69 8.62 1.40
CA ASP A 19 -10.80 9.54 1.71
C ASP A 19 -10.44 11.02 1.43
N ASP A 20 -9.16 11.35 1.64
CA ASP A 20 -8.59 12.69 1.42
C ASP A 20 -8.07 12.91 -0.01
N VAL A 21 -8.22 11.91 -0.90
CA VAL A 21 -7.71 11.95 -2.27
C VAL A 21 -8.85 12.24 -3.25
N GLU A 22 -8.67 13.22 -4.13
CA GLU A 22 -9.65 13.49 -5.20
C GLU A 22 -9.90 12.24 -6.06
N VAL A 23 -11.16 11.97 -6.41
CA VAL A 23 -11.55 10.79 -7.22
C VAL A 23 -10.73 10.68 -8.52
N LYS A 24 -10.37 11.81 -9.14
CA LYS A 24 -9.54 11.83 -10.36
C LYS A 24 -8.07 11.47 -10.11
N LYS A 25 -7.60 11.63 -8.87
CA LYS A 25 -6.24 11.37 -8.40
C LYS A 25 -6.10 10.01 -7.72
N VAL A 26 -7.19 9.30 -7.44
CA VAL A 26 -7.17 7.95 -6.85
C VAL A 26 -6.30 6.97 -7.64
N VAL A 27 -6.38 7.00 -8.97
CA VAL A 27 -5.56 6.10 -9.81
C VAL A 27 -4.07 6.46 -9.73
N ASP A 28 -3.76 7.76 -9.68
CA ASP A 28 -2.38 8.26 -9.55
C ASP A 28 -1.80 7.89 -8.18
N PHE A 29 -2.61 8.04 -7.11
CA PHE A 29 -2.29 7.61 -5.76
C PHE A 29 -2.03 6.11 -5.67
N GLU A 30 -2.89 5.27 -6.27
CA GLU A 30 -2.69 3.82 -6.27
C GLU A 30 -1.37 3.45 -6.96
N GLN A 31 -1.08 4.02 -8.13
CA GLN A 31 0.16 3.75 -8.85
C GLN A 31 1.40 4.21 -8.09
N ALA A 32 1.35 5.41 -7.50
CA ALA A 32 2.44 5.95 -6.69
C ALA A 32 2.65 5.14 -5.41
N LEU A 33 1.57 4.72 -4.74
CA LEU A 33 1.61 3.85 -3.56
C LEU A 33 2.24 2.49 -3.90
N LEU A 34 1.76 1.83 -4.97
CA LEU A 34 2.29 0.55 -5.40
C LEU A 34 3.76 0.67 -5.79
N SER A 35 4.16 1.75 -6.47
CA SER A 35 5.56 1.98 -6.82
C SER A 35 6.42 2.20 -5.57
N HIS A 36 5.94 2.94 -4.58
CA HIS A 36 6.62 3.15 -3.30
C HIS A 36 6.78 1.84 -2.53
N MET A 37 5.72 1.03 -2.48
CA MET A 37 5.73 -0.28 -1.83
C MET A 37 6.68 -1.25 -2.52
N ILE A 38 6.68 -1.31 -3.86
CA ILE A 38 7.59 -2.18 -4.61
C ILE A 38 9.04 -1.69 -4.47
N SER A 39 9.28 -0.38 -4.37
CA SER A 39 10.64 0.18 -4.29
C SER A 39 11.24 0.19 -2.89
N GLN A 40 10.44 0.41 -1.85
CA GLN A 40 10.90 0.52 -0.46
C GLN A 40 10.53 -0.68 0.41
N GLN A 41 9.51 -1.45 0.04
CA GLN A 41 8.97 -2.57 0.81
C GLN A 41 8.91 -3.85 -0.04
N SER A 42 9.91 -4.04 -0.92
CA SER A 42 9.99 -5.20 -1.83
C SER A 42 9.94 -6.52 -1.05
N ASP A 43 10.70 -6.63 0.04
CA ASP A 43 10.71 -7.80 0.92
C ASP A 43 9.32 -8.10 1.52
N LEU A 44 8.54 -7.06 1.84
CA LEU A 44 7.19 -7.20 2.39
C LEU A 44 6.20 -7.68 1.32
N ILE A 45 6.30 -7.14 0.11
CA ILE A 45 5.51 -7.58 -1.04
C ILE A 45 5.84 -9.03 -1.41
N GLU A 46 7.10 -9.43 -1.39
CA GLU A 46 7.51 -10.81 -1.63
C GLU A 46 7.02 -11.74 -0.52
N ALA A 47 7.11 -11.34 0.75
CA ALA A 47 6.56 -12.10 1.88
C ALA A 47 5.05 -12.31 1.77
N LEU A 48 4.28 -11.24 1.47
CA LEU A 48 2.83 -11.35 1.24
C LEU A 48 2.50 -12.30 0.08
N ASN A 49 3.27 -12.25 -1.00
CA ASN A 49 3.01 -13.12 -2.16
C ASN A 49 3.40 -14.59 -1.90
N ARG A 50 4.39 -14.84 -1.04
CA ARG A 50 4.90 -16.19 -0.78
C ARG A 50 4.14 -16.89 0.33
N ASP A 51 4.03 -16.27 1.49
CA ASP A 51 3.43 -16.87 2.67
C ASP A 51 1.90 -16.68 2.66
N GLN A 52 1.37 -15.69 1.92
CA GLN A 52 -0.06 -15.31 1.92
C GLN A 52 -0.62 -15.04 3.32
N GLU A 53 0.26 -14.89 4.30
CA GLU A 53 -0.06 -14.62 5.69
C GLU A 53 -0.22 -13.11 5.88
N TYR A 54 -1.36 -12.75 6.45
CA TYR A 54 -1.74 -11.38 6.77
C TYR A 54 -1.85 -11.26 8.29
N ASP A 55 -0.70 -11.24 8.95
CA ASP A 55 -0.60 -11.07 10.40
C ASP A 55 -0.58 -9.59 10.80
N ASP A 56 -0.84 -9.32 12.08
CA ASP A 56 -0.77 -7.97 12.66
C ASP A 56 0.57 -7.26 12.35
N ASP A 57 1.71 -7.97 12.34
CA ASP A 57 3.02 -7.36 12.03
C ASP A 57 3.08 -6.84 10.58
N ILE A 58 2.50 -7.59 9.64
CA ILE A 58 2.39 -7.18 8.24
C ILE A 58 1.42 -6.00 8.10
N ALA A 59 0.29 -6.04 8.80
CA ALA A 59 -0.67 -4.94 8.83
C ALA A 59 -0.05 -3.66 9.41
N GLU A 60 0.74 -3.75 10.49
CA GLU A 60 1.46 -2.61 11.08
C GLU A 60 2.50 -2.04 10.12
N LYS A 61 3.25 -2.89 9.42
CA LYS A 61 4.22 -2.46 8.41
C LYS A 61 3.54 -1.80 7.21
N LEU A 62 2.39 -2.33 6.77
CA LEU A 62 1.56 -1.71 5.73
C LEU A 62 1.07 -0.33 6.17
N HIS A 63 0.60 -0.19 7.42
CA HIS A 63 0.24 1.09 8.01
C HIS A 63 1.43 2.07 8.01
N ALA A 64 2.61 1.61 8.42
CA ALA A 64 3.81 2.44 8.47
C ALA A 64 4.20 2.90 7.07
N ALA A 65 4.18 2.01 6.09
CA ALA A 65 4.50 2.34 4.70
C ALA A 65 3.47 3.29 4.07
N LEU A 66 2.18 3.12 4.35
CA LEU A 66 1.11 4.03 3.92
C LEU A 66 1.22 5.42 4.57
N LYS A 67 1.56 5.49 5.86
CA LYS A 67 1.80 6.76 6.56
C LYS A 67 3.04 7.46 6.02
N ASP A 68 4.12 6.72 5.80
CA ASP A 68 5.34 7.24 5.19
C ASP A 68 5.07 7.76 3.78
N PHE A 69 4.34 6.99 2.97
CA PHE A 69 3.91 7.41 1.64
C PHE A 69 3.02 8.66 1.70
N LYS A 70 2.08 8.76 2.65
CA LYS A 70 1.24 9.96 2.77
C LYS A 70 2.03 11.19 3.25
N ALA A 71 3.12 10.98 4.01
CA ALA A 71 3.97 12.06 4.51
C ALA A 71 5.02 12.53 3.49
N ASN A 72 5.59 11.60 2.71
CA ASN A 72 6.72 11.85 1.80
C ASN A 72 6.37 11.72 0.32
N GLY A 73 5.30 11.00 -0.01
CA GLY A 73 4.82 10.79 -1.37
C GLY A 73 4.21 12.06 -1.94
N SER A 74 4.44 12.28 -3.23
CA SER A 74 3.74 13.28 -4.03
C SER A 74 2.83 12.54 -5.02
N TRP A 75 1.52 12.81 -5.00
CA TRP A 75 0.49 12.23 -5.87
C TRP A 75 -0.52 13.30 -6.32
#